data_AF-A0AA88ANX0-F1
#
_entry.id   AF-A0AA88ANX0-F1
#
_cell.length_a   1.000
_cell.length_b   1.000
_cell.length_c   1.000
_cell.angle_alpha   90.00
_cell.angle_beta   90.00
_cell.angle_gamma   90.00
#
_symmetry.space_group_name_H-M   'P 1'
#
loop_
_entity.id
_entity.type
_entity.pdbx_description
1 polymer ?
#
loop_
_entity_poly.entity_id
_entity_poly.type
_entity_poly.pdbx_seq_one_letter_code
_entity_poly.pdbx_strand_id
1 'polypeptide(L)'
;MIEKSISSGVKVSEVQITTLIEMLMRHAIKLDNIPAEGDASAQKILQGKRVQKCVESLDVLKISNAGLIKPVVVTTKWETFDPPPNTAHWEIFD
;
A
#
# COMPACT_ATOMS: atom_id res chain seq x y z
N MET A 1 11.05 -12.76 7.96
CA MET A 1 10.39 -13.68 6.99
C MET A 1 9.89 -12.92 5.77
N ILE A 2 9.02 -11.91 5.95
CA ILE A 2 8.48 -11.06 4.87
C ILE A 2 9.59 -10.49 3.96
N GLU A 3 10.60 -9.83 4.55
CA GLU A 3 11.73 -9.27 3.79
C GLU A 3 12.45 -10.32 2.94
N LYS A 4 12.82 -11.46 3.53
CA LYS A 4 13.49 -12.58 2.83
C LYS A 4 12.63 -13.16 1.70
N SER A 5 11.31 -13.27 1.91
CA SER A 5 10.38 -13.74 0.88
C SER A 5 10.35 -12.77 -0.30
N ILE A 6 10.19 -11.48 -0.04
CA ILE A 6 10.13 -10.45 -1.09
C ILE A 6 11.48 -10.34 -1.82
N SER A 7 12.61 -10.39 -1.09
CA SER A 7 13.95 -10.34 -1.69
C SER A 7 14.28 -11.57 -2.54
N SER A 8 13.59 -12.70 -2.32
CA SER A 8 13.68 -13.91 -3.16
C SER A 8 12.64 -13.94 -4.28
N GLY A 9 11.87 -12.86 -4.47
CA GLY A 9 10.83 -12.75 -5.50
C GLY A 9 9.55 -13.51 -5.16
N VAL A 10 9.39 -14.00 -3.93
CA VAL A 10 8.19 -14.71 -3.48
C VAL A 10 7.16 -13.68 -3.01
N LYS A 11 5.98 -13.72 -3.63
CA LYS A 11 4.86 -12.85 -3.28
C LYS A 11 4.38 -13.16 -1.86
N VAL A 12 4.24 -12.11 -1.06
CA VAL A 12 3.62 -12.13 0.26
C VAL A 12 2.21 -11.54 0.14
N SER A 13 1.25 -12.04 0.92
CA SER A 13 -0.10 -11.46 0.91
C SER A 13 -0.05 -10.03 1.44
N GLU A 14 -0.77 -9.10 0.80
CA GLU A 14 -0.78 -7.71 1.24
C GLU A 14 -1.31 -7.58 2.68
N VAL A 15 -2.36 -8.35 2.98
CA VAL A 15 -2.98 -8.41 4.32
C VAL A 15 -1.96 -8.76 5.40
N GLN A 16 -0.99 -9.64 5.13
CA GLN A 16 0.02 -9.99 6.12
C GLN A 16 0.94 -8.80 6.43
N ILE A 17 1.34 -8.03 5.41
CA ILE A 17 2.20 -6.86 5.58
C ILE A 17 1.44 -5.74 6.30
N THR A 18 0.20 -5.46 5.87
CA THR A 18 -0.63 -4.41 6.50
C THR A 18 -1.00 -4.75 7.93
N THR A 19 -1.36 -6.00 8.22
CA THR A 19 -1.64 -6.45 9.60
C THR A 19 -0.44 -6.25 10.51
N LEU A 20 0.78 -6.55 10.03
CA LEU A 20 1.99 -6.33 10.83
C LEU A 20 2.25 -4.85 11.10
N ILE A 21 2.05 -3.98 10.11
CA ILE A 21 2.14 -2.52 10.27
C ILE A 21 1.11 -2.04 11.31
N GLU A 22 -0.15 -2.46 11.19
CA GLU A 22 -1.21 -2.09 12.13
C GLU A 22 -0.90 -2.54 13.57
N MET A 23 -0.39 -3.76 13.75
CA MET A 23 0.03 -4.26 15.06
C MET A 23 1.17 -3.40 15.65
N LEU A 24 2.15 -3.02 14.84
CA LEU A 24 3.25 -2.14 15.26
C LEU A 24 2.75 -0.75 15.65
N MET A 25 1.87 -0.14 14.86
CA MET A 25 1.26 1.16 15.17
C MET A 25 0.44 1.13 16.46
N ARG A 26 -0.33 0.06 16.70
CA ARG A 26 -1.06 -0.11 17.97
C ARG A 26 -0.10 -0.22 19.16
N HIS A 27 1.03 -0.88 19.01
CA HIS A 27 2.07 -0.93 20.04
C HIS A 27 2.76 0.42 20.25
N ALA A 28 2.98 1.21 19.18
CA ALA A 28 3.50 2.58 19.30
C ALA A 28 2.58 3.46 20.14
N ILE A 29 1.28 3.44 19.86
CA ILE A 29 0.28 4.20 20.63
C ILE A 29 0.29 3.75 22.11
N LYS A 30 0.34 2.44 22.36
CA LYS A 30 0.44 1.93 23.73
C LYS A 30 1.71 2.40 24.43
N LEU A 31 2.85 2.38 23.72
CA LEU A 31 4.13 2.85 24.24
C LEU A 31 4.06 4.33 24.58
N ASP A 32 3.52 5.18 23.71
CA ASP A 32 3.43 6.63 23.90
C ASP A 32 2.63 7.00 25.16
N ASN A 33 1.56 6.26 25.41
CA ASN A 33 0.68 6.41 26.58
C ASN A 33 1.32 5.98 27.91
N ILE A 34 2.52 5.37 27.91
CA ILE A 34 3.21 5.02 29.16
C ILE A 34 3.80 6.28 29.79
N PRO A 35 3.39 6.65 31.02
CA PRO A 35 4.08 7.67 31.79
C PRO A 35 5.46 7.13 32.19
N ALA A 36 6.52 7.82 31.77
CA ALA A 36 7.89 7.41 32.02
C ALA A 36 8.78 8.63 32.26
N GLU A 37 9.67 8.53 33.23
CA GLU A 37 10.63 9.57 33.60
C GLU A 37 12.07 9.01 33.56
N GLY A 38 13.07 9.89 33.53
CA GLY A 38 14.48 9.52 33.52
C GLY A 38 14.83 8.52 32.41
N ASP A 39 15.56 7.46 32.77
CA ASP A 39 16.04 6.44 31.83
C ASP A 39 14.90 5.68 31.15
N ALA A 40 13.76 5.48 31.82
CA ALA A 40 12.60 4.84 31.21
C ALA A 40 12.02 5.70 30.07
N SER A 41 12.07 7.03 30.20
CA SER A 41 11.68 7.96 29.13
C SER A 41 12.64 7.87 27.93
N ALA A 42 13.95 7.80 28.20
CA ALA A 42 14.95 7.61 27.15
C ALA A 42 14.76 6.28 26.40
N GLN A 43 14.45 5.20 27.11
CA GLN A 43 14.11 3.91 26.51
C GLN A 43 12.83 3.97 25.68
N LYS A 44 11.79 4.65 26.17
CA LYS A 44 10.53 4.88 25.44
C LYS A 44 10.79 5.54 24.09
N ILE A 45 11.57 6.62 24.07
CA ILE A 45 11.94 7.33 22.85
C ILE A 45 12.73 6.43 21.89
N LEU A 46 13.68 5.64 22.40
CA LEU A 46 14.47 4.73 21.58
C LEU A 46 13.58 3.64 20.94
N GLN A 47 12.64 3.08 21.70
CA GLN A 47 11.71 2.07 21.18
C GLN A 47 10.75 2.68 20.15
N GLY A 48 10.25 3.89 20.37
CA GLY A 48 9.43 4.62 19.37
C GLY A 48 10.16 4.76 18.04
N LYS A 49 11.44 5.18 18.06
CA LYS A 49 12.29 5.26 16.85
C LYS A 49 12.48 3.91 16.17
N ARG A 50 12.58 2.82 16.93
CA ARG A 50 12.70 1.46 16.36
C ARG A 50 11.42 1.02 15.68
N VAL A 51 10.26 1.29 16.27
CA VAL A 51 8.96 0.98 15.68
C VAL A 51 8.78 1.77 14.38
N GLN A 52 9.07 3.07 14.40
CA GLN A 52 8.97 3.93 13.21
C GLN A 52 9.80 3.40 12.03
N LYS A 53 11.09 3.08 12.26
CA LYS A 53 11.97 2.51 11.22
C LYS A 53 11.43 1.17 10.68
N CYS A 54 10.81 0.37 11.54
CA CYS A 54 10.26 -0.92 11.14
C CYS A 54 9.03 -0.74 10.24
N VAL A 55 8.15 0.21 10.56
CA VAL A 55 6.99 0.58 9.72
C VAL A 55 7.46 1.11 8.36
N GLU A 56 8.40 2.05 8.33
CA GLU A 56 8.97 2.59 7.08
C GLU A 56 9.56 1.47 6.20
N SER A 57 10.28 0.52 6.81
CA SER A 57 10.82 -0.63 6.09
C SER A 57 9.73 -1.55 5.54
N LEU A 58 8.66 -1.77 6.30
CA LEU A 58 7.51 -2.57 5.86
C LEU A 58 6.73 -1.89 4.73
N ASP A 59 6.63 -0.55 4.72
CA ASP A 59 6.01 0.20 3.63
C ASP A 59 6.81 0.07 2.33
N VAL A 60 8.15 0.16 2.40
CA VAL A 60 9.02 -0.12 1.25
C VAL A 60 8.81 -1.54 0.75
N LEU A 61 8.79 -2.52 1.66
CA LEU A 61 8.52 -3.92 1.31
C LEU A 61 7.13 -4.12 0.71
N LYS A 62 6.11 -3.39 1.16
CA LYS A 62 4.76 -3.42 0.60
C LYS A 62 4.77 -3.01 -0.88
N ILE A 63 5.45 -1.91 -1.20
CA ILE A 63 5.60 -1.41 -2.57
C ILE A 63 6.39 -2.41 -3.43
N SER A 64 7.55 -2.88 -2.95
CA SER A 64 8.36 -3.88 -3.65
C SER A 64 7.57 -5.16 -3.91
N ASN A 65 6.79 -5.63 -2.93
CA ASN A 65 5.94 -6.80 -3.06
C ASN A 65 4.83 -6.59 -4.09
N ALA A 66 4.22 -5.39 -4.17
CA ALA A 66 3.23 -5.05 -5.20
C ALA A 66 3.83 -5.15 -6.60
N GLY A 67 5.05 -4.63 -6.79
CA GLY A 67 5.79 -4.65 -8.05
C GLY A 67 6.19 -6.04 -8.56
N LEU A 68 6.10 -7.09 -7.74
CA LEU A 68 6.31 -8.48 -8.20
C LEU A 68 5.22 -8.95 -9.18
N ILE A 69 4.05 -8.31 -9.18
CA ILE A 69 3.01 -8.57 -10.17
C ILE A 69 3.20 -7.57 -11.31
N LYS A 70 3.54 -8.08 -12.50
CA LYS A 70 3.60 -7.23 -13.71
C LYS A 70 2.18 -6.73 -14.02
N PRO A 71 1.97 -5.42 -14.24
CA PRO A 71 0.66 -4.92 -14.59
C PRO A 71 0.22 -5.54 -15.92
N VAL A 72 -0.91 -6.26 -15.90
CA VAL A 72 -1.60 -6.68 -17.12
C VAL A 72 -2.15 -5.40 -17.76
N VAL A 73 -1.47 -4.91 -18.79
CA VAL A 73 -2.00 -3.82 -19.63
C VAL A 73 -3.17 -4.39 -20.42
N VAL A 74 -4.39 -4.07 -20.00
CA VAL A 74 -5.60 -4.35 -20.78
C VAL A 74 -5.63 -3.35 -21.92
N THR A 75 -5.11 -3.74 -23.09
CA THR A 75 -5.26 -2.95 -24.33
C THR A 75 -6.65 -3.20 -24.91
N THR A 76 -7.68 -2.58 -24.35
CA THR A 76 -8.96 -2.51 -25.05
C THR A 76 -8.78 -1.57 -26.24
N LYS A 77 -8.58 -2.14 -27.43
CA LYS A 77 -8.63 -1.37 -28.68
C LYS A 77 -10.09 -0.96 -28.87
N TRP A 78 -10.39 0.31 -28.60
CA TRP A 78 -11.65 0.91 -28.98
C TRP A 78 -11.63 1.08 -30.50
N GLU A 79 -12.26 0.15 -31.22
CA GLU A 79 -12.60 0.40 -32.62
C GLU A 79 -13.77 1.40 -32.66
N THR A 80 -13.51 2.58 -33.22
CA THR A 80 -14.56 3.55 -33.56
C THR A 80 -15.42 2.94 -34.65
N PHE A 81 -16.65 2.56 -34.29
CA PHE A 81 -17.65 2.19 -35.29
C PHE A 81 -18.09 3.45 -36.02
N ASP A 82 -17.84 3.52 -37.32
CA ASP A 82 -18.41 4.55 -38.17
C ASP A 82 -19.94 4.42 -38.17
N PRO A 83 -20.68 5.51 -37.93
CA PRO A 83 -22.13 5.46 -37.95
C PRO A 83 -22.62 5.12 -39.36
N PRO A 84 -23.68 4.29 -39.50
CA PRO A 84 -24.24 3.98 -40.80
C PRO A 84 -24.71 5.26 -41.51
N PRO A 85 -24.60 5.32 -42.85
CA PRO A 85 -24.88 6.52 -43.63
C PRO A 85 -26.32 7.07 -43.53
N ASN A 86 -27.23 6.34 -42.88
CA ASN A 86 -28.61 6.74 -42.66
C ASN A 86 -28.85 7.20 -41.20
N THR A 87 -27.96 8.02 -40.66
CA THR A 87 -28.25 8.67 -39.37
C THR A 87 -29.37 9.69 -39.61
N ALA A 88 -30.58 9.37 -39.11
CA ALA A 88 -31.73 10.26 -39.16
C ALA A 88 -31.34 11.61 -38.54
N HIS A 89 -31.40 12.66 -39.35
CA HIS A 89 -31.18 14.03 -38.93
C HIS A 89 -32.34 14.44 -38.03
N TRP A 90 -32.12 14.41 -36.71
CA TRP A 90 -33.08 14.95 -35.76
C TRP A 90 -33.03 16.47 -35.83
N GLU A 91 -33.95 17.05 -36.61
CA GLU A 91 -34.22 18.48 -36.55
C GLU A 91 -34.72 18.81 -35.14
N ILE A 92 -33.92 19.60 -34.44
CA ILE A 92 -34.30 20.27 -33.21
C ILE A 92 -35.39 21.26 -33.62
N PHE A 93 -36.63 21.00 -33.23
CA PHE A 93 -37.72 21.95 -33.43
C PHE A 93 -37.51 23.14 -32.47
N ASP A 94 -37.53 24.36 -33.05
CA ASP A 94 -37.50 25.66 -32.35
C ASP A 94 -38.67 25.84 -31.36
#